data_AF-A0A830B2K5-F1
#
_entry.id   AF-A0A830B2K5-F1
#
_cell.length_a   1.000
_cell.length_b   1.000
_cell.length_c   1.000
_cell.angle_alpha   90.00
_cell.angle_beta   90.00
_cell.angle_gamma   90.00
#
_symmetry.space_group_name_H-M   'P 1'
#
loop_
_entity.id
_entity.type
_entity.pdbx_description
1 polymer ?
#
loop_
_entity_poly.entity_id
_entity_poly.type
_entity_poly.pdbx_seq_one_letter_code
_entity_poly.pdbx_strand_id
1 'polypeptide(L)'
;MFFGPGGPYTLFSGKDASRALAKMSFKDKDLNGDLNGLGVFKLEALQDLEYKFMCKYMKVGMGLSETATPKETEENDSEKKDRNV
;
A
#
# COMPACT_ATOMS: atom_id res chain seq x y z
N MET A 1 -3.02 18.12 -6.49
CA MET A 1 -2.74 16.73 -6.93
C MET A 1 -1.66 16.12 -6.04
N PHE A 2 -1.83 14.89 -5.55
CA PHE A 2 -0.82 14.22 -4.70
C PHE A 2 0.27 13.52 -5.53
N PHE A 3 -0.11 12.86 -6.63
CA PHE A 3 0.76 12.06 -7.50
C PHE A 3 1.16 12.77 -8.81
N GLY A 4 0.85 14.07 -8.97
CA GLY A 4 1.18 14.85 -10.18
C GLY A 4 2.62 15.39 -10.16
N PRO A 5 3.13 15.95 -11.28
CA PRO A 5 4.46 16.54 -11.35
C PRO A 5 4.63 17.66 -10.30
N GLY A 6 5.69 17.60 -9.49
CA GLY A 6 5.94 18.54 -8.39
C GLY A 6 5.19 18.23 -7.09
N GLY A 7 4.50 17.09 -7.02
CA GLY A 7 3.87 16.59 -5.79
C GLY A 7 4.86 15.85 -4.88
N PRO A 8 4.58 15.77 -3.57
CA PRO A 8 5.44 15.03 -2.64
C PRO A 8 5.42 13.51 -2.90
N TYR A 9 4.39 12.99 -3.58
CA TYR A 9 4.23 11.58 -3.91
C TYR A 9 4.52 11.25 -5.39
N THR A 10 5.08 12.19 -6.17
CA THR A 10 5.45 11.95 -7.58
C THR A 10 6.39 10.75 -7.72
N LEU A 11 7.30 10.57 -6.76
CA LEU A 11 8.27 9.47 -6.74
C LEU A 11 7.62 8.08 -6.71
N PHE A 12 6.43 7.96 -6.11
CA PHE A 12 5.69 6.69 -6.06
C PHE A 12 4.91 6.40 -7.35
N SER A 13 4.84 7.35 -8.28
CA SER A 13 4.07 7.18 -9.52
C SER A 13 4.81 6.25 -10.47
N GLY A 14 4.16 5.14 -10.87
CA GLY A 14 4.71 4.18 -11.84
C GLY A 14 5.81 3.25 -11.30
N LYS A 15 6.03 3.22 -9.99
CA LYS A 15 7.03 2.35 -9.33
C LYS A 15 6.37 1.65 -8.14
N ASP A 16 6.92 0.51 -7.74
CA ASP A 16 6.45 -0.18 -6.54
C ASP A 16 6.90 0.59 -5.29
N ALA A 17 5.91 1.09 -4.56
CA ALA A 17 6.09 1.91 -3.37
C ALA A 17 6.10 1.09 -2.07
N SER A 18 5.92 -0.24 -2.13
CA SER A 18 5.62 -1.06 -0.96
C SER A 18 6.67 -0.90 0.15
N ARG A 19 7.96 -1.10 -0.14
CA ARG A 19 9.01 -0.91 0.88
C ARG A 19 9.06 0.51 1.43
N ALA A 20 8.91 1.50 0.56
CA ALA A 20 8.98 2.90 0.93
C ALA A 20 7.81 3.31 1.84
N LEU A 21 6.61 2.79 1.59
CA LEU A 21 5.44 2.96 2.45
C LEU A 21 5.64 2.30 3.81
N ALA A 22 6.13 1.06 3.84
CA ALA A 22 6.40 0.34 5.08
C ALA A 22 7.50 0.99 5.95
N LYS A 23 8.48 1.65 5.32
CA LYS A 23 9.54 2.39 6.01
C LYS A 23 9.22 3.88 6.22
N MET A 24 8.09 4.38 5.72
CA MET A 24 7.80 5.82 5.60
C MET A 24 8.98 6.61 5.00
N SER A 25 9.65 6.02 4.00
CA SER A 25 10.81 6.59 3.33
C SER A 25 10.39 7.21 2.00
N PHE A 26 10.89 8.40 1.69
CA PHE A 26 10.68 9.10 0.41
C PHE A 26 11.92 9.01 -0.50
N LYS A 27 12.77 7.99 -0.30
CA LYS A 27 13.99 7.80 -1.08
C LYS A 27 13.72 6.93 -2.30
N ASP A 28 14.25 7.32 -3.46
CA ASP A 28 14.16 6.53 -4.68
C ASP A 28 14.72 5.11 -4.54
N LYS A 29 15.72 4.91 -3.68
CA LYS A 29 16.35 3.61 -3.41
C LYS A 29 15.41 2.63 -2.69
N ASP A 30 14.43 3.15 -1.95
CA ASP A 30 13.45 2.35 -1.22
C ASP A 30 12.18 2.07 -2.04
N LEU A 31 12.06 2.61 -3.26
CA LEU A 31 10.97 2.34 -4.20
C LEU A 31 11.17 1.01 -4.93
N ASN A 32 11.09 -0.06 -4.16
CA ASN A 32 11.12 -1.41 -4.66
C ASN A 32 10.06 -2.26 -3.94
N GLY A 33 9.64 -3.33 -4.61
CA GLY A 33 8.75 -4.34 -4.03
C GLY A 33 9.47 -5.33 -3.12
N ASP A 34 10.73 -5.08 -2.75
CA ASP A 34 11.49 -6.01 -1.93
C ASP A 34 11.03 -5.88 -0.46
N LEU A 35 10.32 -6.87 0.05
CA LEU A 35 9.88 -6.90 1.45
C LEU A 35 10.87 -7.62 2.37
N ASN A 36 11.99 -8.13 1.82
CA ASN A 36 12.98 -8.88 2.60
C ASN A 36 13.71 -7.97 3.61
N GLY A 37 13.65 -8.33 4.89
CA GLY A 37 14.29 -7.58 5.98
C GLY A 37 13.43 -6.47 6.60
N LEU A 38 12.13 -6.41 6.27
CA LEU A 38 11.17 -5.64 7.04
C LEU A 38 10.68 -6.45 8.24
N GLY A 39 10.74 -5.84 9.44
CA GLY A 39 10.19 -6.45 10.65
C GLY A 39 8.66 -6.54 10.60
N VAL A 40 8.10 -7.45 11.40
CA VAL A 40 6.66 -7.78 11.43
C VAL A 40 5.77 -6.54 11.54
N PHE A 41 6.11 -5.59 12.42
CA PHE A 41 5.36 -4.34 12.59
C PHE A 41 5.27 -3.48 11.32
N LYS A 42 6.32 -3.50 10.48
CA LYS A 42 6.33 -2.72 9.23
C LYS A 42 5.49 -3.39 8.14
N LEU A 43 5.40 -4.73 8.17
CA LEU A 43 4.54 -5.49 7.27
C LEU A 43 3.07 -5.32 7.64
N GLU A 44 2.74 -5.35 8.93
CA GLU A 44 1.38 -5.08 9.42
C GLU A 44 0.94 -3.65 9.04
N ALA A 45 1.80 -2.65 9.27
CA ALA A 45 1.52 -1.28 8.84
C ALA A 45 1.38 -1.13 7.32
N LEU A 46 2.08 -1.96 6.52
CA LEU A 46 1.94 -2.01 5.07
C LEU A 46 0.56 -2.55 4.68
N GLN A 47 0.12 -3.65 5.28
CA GLN A 47 -1.20 -4.25 5.02
C GLN A 47 -2.34 -3.27 5.34
N ASP A 48 -2.27 -2.60 6.50
CA ASP A 48 -3.27 -1.57 6.86
C ASP A 48 -3.34 -0.44 5.84
N LEU A 49 -2.19 -0.08 5.27
CA LEU A 49 -2.09 0.98 4.28
C LEU A 49 -2.59 0.51 2.92
N GLU A 50 -2.32 -0.73 2.53
CA GLU A 50 -2.88 -1.37 1.34
C GLU A 50 -4.42 -1.42 1.41
N TYR A 51 -4.97 -1.83 2.55
CA TYR A 51 -6.42 -1.84 2.77
C TYR A 51 -7.03 -0.44 2.60
N LYS A 52 -6.42 0.58 3.22
CA LYS A 52 -6.83 1.98 3.03
C LYS A 52 -6.74 2.42 1.57
N PHE A 53 -5.74 1.96 0.84
CA PHE A 53 -5.60 2.23 -0.60
C PHE A 53 -6.72 1.58 -1.40
N MET A 54 -7.07 0.33 -1.11
CA MET A 54 -8.18 -0.37 -1.76
C MET A 54 -9.53 0.27 -1.48
N CYS A 55 -9.77 0.76 -0.26
CA CYS A 55 -11.00 1.48 0.06
C CYS A 55 -11.07 2.87 -0.59
N LYS A 56 -9.92 3.57 -0.71
CA LYS A 56 -9.88 4.96 -1.18
C LYS A 56 -9.73 5.09 -2.70
N TYR A 57 -9.13 4.09 -3.35
CA TYR A 57 -8.84 4.11 -4.78
C TYR A 57 -9.31 2.81 -5.44
N MET A 58 -10.00 2.94 -6.56
CA MET A 58 -10.38 1.77 -7.35
C MET A 58 -9.11 1.09 -7.90
N LYS A 59 -9.04 -0.24 -7.77
CA LYS A 59 -7.96 -1.04 -8.33
C LYS A 59 -8.05 -0.99 -9.86
N VAL A 60 -7.09 -0.34 -10.51
CA VAL A 60 -7.05 -0.13 -11.98
C VAL A 60 -6.25 -1.20 -12.74
N GLY A 61 -5.63 -2.15 -12.05
CA GLY A 61 -4.86 -3.24 -12.63
C GLY A 61 -4.01 -3.95 -11.56
N MET A 62 -3.49 -5.13 -11.88
CA MET A 62 -2.51 -5.83 -11.04
C MET A 62 -1.18 -5.87 -11.78
N GLY A 63 -0.10 -5.43 -11.15
CA GLY A 63 1.24 -5.53 -11.73
C GLY A 63 1.55 -7.00 -11.97
N LEU A 64 1.88 -7.35 -13.23
CA LEU A 64 2.29 -8.70 -13.59
C LEU A 64 3.64 -9.00 -12.91
N SER A 65 3.59 -9.59 -11.72
CA SER A 65 4.74 -10.32 -11.18
C SER A 65 4.63 -11.77 -11.64
N GLU A 66 5.69 -12.31 -12.24
CA GLU A 66 5.72 -13.63 -12.90
C GLU A 66 5.54 -14.82 -11.93
N THR A 67 5.18 -14.60 -10.66
CA THR A 67 5.06 -15.63 -9.62
C THR A 67 3.97 -15.34 -8.57
N ALA A 68 2.74 -15.01 -8.94
CA ALA A 68 1.65 -14.85 -7.97
C ALA A 68 0.48 -15.82 -8.22
N THR A 69 0.42 -16.88 -7.42
CA THR A 69 -0.80 -17.64 -7.15
C THR A 69 -1.84 -16.73 -6.49
N PRO A 70 -3.14 -16.89 -6.81
CA PRO A 70 -4.19 -16.05 -6.26
C PRO A 70 -4.40 -16.40 -4.79
N LYS A 71 -4.25 -15.42 -3.90
CA LYS A 71 -4.84 -15.49 -2.56
C LYS A 71 -5.98 -14.50 -2.49
N GLU A 72 -7.14 -15.09 -2.34
CA GLU A 72 -8.46 -14.52 -2.32
C GLU A 72 -8.62 -13.54 -1.15
N THR A 73 -9.43 -12.53 -1.42
CA THR A 73 -10.15 -11.68 -0.49
C THR A 73 -10.63 -12.47 0.73
N GLU A 74 -10.20 -12.10 1.93
CA GLU A 74 -11.00 -12.30 3.13
C GLU A 74 -11.35 -10.94 3.72
N GLU A 75 -12.66 -10.70 3.69
CA GLU A 75 -13.38 -9.60 4.31
C GLU A 75 -13.05 -9.51 5.81
N ASN A 76 -12.79 -8.31 6.30
CA ASN A 76 -13.21 -7.96 7.66
C ASN A 76 -13.87 -6.59 7.60
N ASP A 77 -15.16 -6.65 7.26
CA ASP A 77 -16.14 -5.64 7.63
C ASP A 77 -16.07 -5.46 9.15
N SER A 78 -15.67 -4.26 9.58
CA SER A 78 -15.87 -3.81 10.96
C SER A 78 -16.52 -2.44 10.93
N GLU A 79 -17.73 -2.41 10.36
CA GLU A 79 -18.72 -1.41 10.71
C GLU A 79 -19.30 -1.74 12.10
N LYS A 80 -18.98 -0.91 13.10
CA LYS A 80 -20.03 -0.17 13.83
C LYS A 80 -19.48 0.98 14.66
N LYS A 81 -19.62 2.14 14.03
CA LYS A 81 -20.05 3.41 14.63
C LYS A 81 -21.23 3.17 15.58
N ASP A 82 -21.07 3.49 16.86
CA ASP A 82 -22.19 3.99 17.66
C ASP A 82 -21.69 5.15 18.55
N ARG A 83 -22.04 6.36 18.11
CA ARG A 83 -22.01 7.59 18.89
C ARG A 83 -23.35 7.69 19.62
N ASN A 84 -23.30 7.80 20.94
CA ASN A 84 -24.09 8.71 21.78
C ASN A 84 -25.60 8.86 21.52
N VAL A 85 -26.41 8.22 22.39
CA VAL A 85 -27.51 8.84 23.17
C VAL A 85 -27.56 8.14 24.52
#